data_AF-A0A1Y1HZ56-F1
#
_entry.id   AF-A0A1Y1HZ56-F1
#
_cell.length_a   1.000
_cell.length_b   1.000
_cell.length_c   1.000
_cell.angle_alpha   90.00
_cell.angle_beta   90.00
_cell.angle_gamma   90.00
#
_symmetry.space_group_name_H-M   'P 1'
#
loop_
_entity.id
_entity.type
_entity.pdbx_description
1 polymer ?
#
loop_
_entity_poly.entity_id
_entity_poly.type
_entity_poly.pdbx_seq_one_letter_code
_entity_poly.pdbx_strand_id
1 'polypeptide(L)'
;MARKGILAAWQFAVLSMSLLGSALSGKISTISPVRPLVSGLKDSDLPLPYEGDTVTAVKVSLDDSRVTQPEGPDKDNIIADIQGAGPTSWSISRWNKGDLAMRIAPRHRYAQSNLGIPPGDQGFTTSDPKDFSAQAWRPHPERGVTLASVARNGVRRNREGPVMYGVVSASTDSSGYGYSMTDGTFGHEDPSLDINVGAAGSVGESSIDFGVAWFPYAQGWIGGFLAARSSASAAATWLTRESKSPSLPNNAGEVVTWWARGAYVRLPKVDPRNDGMLLTIATDSGQQNSDTNIVSVYPDKKHWVLNVREDSQVNPGVVTVLNQWVFSFLYIPFSADGLIGGWVSGTDGSLRRSAGGPAVRRLGVGQYEIDPRLGRASERDGILLLQVADKEPAVLDALMARSAFLSYNYSGDNKMFVEARRVMAHNPGADLQTDAGGVRHDVPVDRGEDFPLVDTDFYFAWVDFRNPLSPTAGSASFSGPRSNNGAGFGLGFVFGLVGTLLVGTVTWIVLKYVYHRPRGGPSLVAMSEFGRDDLDSDLLESAEEYRFQD
;
A
#
# COMPACT_ATOMS: atom_id res chain seq x y z
N MET A 1 45.41 1.62 -41.19
CA MET A 1 44.16 2.28 -40.73
C MET A 1 42.90 1.44 -40.97
N ALA A 2 42.76 0.73 -42.12
CA ALA A 2 41.56 -0.07 -42.43
C ALA A 2 41.17 -1.17 -41.41
N ARG A 3 42.13 -1.83 -40.74
CA ARG A 3 41.83 -2.84 -39.70
C ARG A 3 41.22 -2.27 -38.42
N LYS A 4 41.47 -0.99 -38.08
CA LYS A 4 40.92 -0.36 -36.87
C LYS A 4 39.44 0.03 -37.05
N GLY A 5 39.02 0.37 -38.27
CA GLY A 5 37.61 0.70 -38.57
C GLY A 5 36.68 -0.51 -38.50
N ILE A 6 37.14 -1.68 -38.95
CA ILE A 6 36.35 -2.93 -38.91
C ILE A 6 36.17 -3.41 -37.46
N LEU A 7 37.21 -3.26 -36.63
CA LEU A 7 37.13 -3.64 -35.21
C LEU A 7 36.15 -2.74 -34.42
N ALA A 8 36.13 -1.44 -34.72
CA ALA A 8 35.19 -0.49 -34.09
C ALA A 8 33.73 -0.77 -34.48
N ALA A 9 33.47 -1.11 -35.76
CA ALA A 9 32.13 -1.46 -36.22
C ALA A 9 31.62 -2.78 -35.60
N TRP A 10 32.51 -3.75 -35.42
CA TRP A 10 32.17 -5.03 -34.77
C TRP A 10 31.89 -4.86 -33.27
N GLN A 11 32.68 -4.03 -32.57
CA GLN A 11 32.45 -3.70 -31.17
C GLN A 11 31.11 -2.97 -30.97
N PHE A 12 30.72 -2.08 -31.89
CA PHE A 12 29.45 -1.38 -31.84
C PHE A 12 28.25 -2.33 -32.05
N ALA A 13 28.36 -3.29 -32.96
CA ALA A 13 27.32 -4.29 -33.20
C ALA A 13 27.13 -5.25 -32.01
N VAL A 14 28.22 -5.67 -31.35
CA VAL A 14 28.17 -6.50 -30.15
C VAL A 14 27.53 -5.75 -28.99
N LEU A 15 27.90 -4.48 -28.76
CA LEU A 15 27.30 -3.65 -27.71
C LEU A 15 25.78 -3.47 -27.93
N SER A 16 25.37 -3.29 -29.19
CA SER A 16 23.96 -3.10 -29.56
C SER A 16 23.12 -4.37 -29.35
N MET A 17 23.69 -5.55 -29.59
CA MET A 17 23.01 -6.83 -29.32
C MET A 17 22.95 -7.16 -27.83
N SER A 18 23.96 -6.76 -27.03
CA SER A 18 23.93 -6.91 -25.57
C SER A 18 22.86 -6.03 -24.91
N LEU A 19 22.62 -4.83 -25.45
CA LEU A 19 21.54 -3.92 -25.04
C LEU A 19 20.14 -4.44 -25.45
N LEU A 20 20.03 -5.13 -26.59
CA LEU A 20 18.77 -5.76 -27.01
C LEU A 20 18.41 -6.98 -26.15
N GLY A 21 19.40 -7.78 -25.76
CA GLY A 21 19.19 -8.94 -24.88
C GLY A 21 18.73 -8.56 -23.47
N SER A 22 19.20 -7.43 -22.94
CA SER A 22 18.83 -6.93 -21.61
C SER A 22 17.44 -6.26 -21.58
N ALA A 23 16.94 -5.76 -22.72
CA ALA A 23 15.57 -5.25 -22.83
C ALA A 23 14.50 -6.35 -22.96
N LEU A 24 14.89 -7.55 -23.39
CA LEU A 24 13.96 -8.69 -23.60
C LEU A 24 13.96 -9.70 -22.45
N SER A 25 14.99 -9.73 -21.60
CA SER A 25 15.01 -10.57 -20.39
C SER A 25 14.58 -9.76 -19.17
N GLY A 26 13.31 -9.34 -19.11
CA GLY A 26 12.70 -8.80 -17.89
C GLY A 26 12.66 -9.84 -16.76
N LYS A 27 13.82 -10.28 -16.29
CA LYS A 27 14.00 -10.87 -14.97
C LYS A 27 13.77 -9.72 -14.01
N ILE A 28 12.65 -9.82 -13.30
CA ILE A 28 12.44 -9.11 -12.04
C ILE A 28 13.75 -9.24 -11.25
N SER A 29 14.34 -8.09 -10.94
CA SER A 29 15.54 -7.99 -10.12
C SER A 29 15.29 -8.79 -8.84
N THR A 30 15.94 -9.94 -8.69
CA THR A 30 16.14 -10.56 -7.38
C THR A 30 16.74 -9.47 -6.49
N ILE A 31 16.06 -9.16 -5.39
CA ILE A 31 16.58 -8.24 -4.38
C ILE A 31 17.84 -8.89 -3.81
N SER A 32 18.99 -8.50 -4.33
CA SER A 32 20.28 -8.68 -3.67
C SER A 32 20.84 -7.29 -3.44
N PRO A 33 20.52 -6.65 -2.30
CA PRO A 33 21.22 -5.46 -1.91
C PRO A 33 22.59 -5.93 -1.40
N VAL A 34 23.53 -6.15 -2.31
CA VAL A 34 24.94 -6.23 -1.90
C VAL A 34 25.39 -4.80 -1.68
N ARG A 35 25.03 -4.24 -0.52
CA ARG A 35 25.64 -3.05 0.05
C ARG A 35 26.46 -3.47 1.28
N PRO A 36 27.50 -2.71 1.65
CA PRO A 36 28.38 -3.11 2.74
C PRO A 36 27.55 -3.22 4.02
N LEU A 37 27.63 -4.37 4.69
CA LEU A 37 27.15 -4.56 6.05
C LEU A 37 27.59 -3.36 6.90
N VAL A 38 26.67 -2.82 7.71
CA VAL A 38 27.04 -1.90 8.80
C VAL A 38 28.22 -2.51 9.55
N SER A 39 29.26 -1.73 9.83
CA SER A 39 30.49 -2.25 10.41
C SER A 39 30.20 -3.11 11.65
N GLY A 40 30.58 -4.39 11.60
CA GLY A 40 30.39 -5.33 12.70
C GLY A 40 29.18 -6.28 12.59
N LEU A 41 28.33 -6.13 11.57
CA LEU A 41 27.32 -7.13 11.23
C LEU A 41 27.92 -8.23 10.34
N LYS A 42 27.44 -9.46 10.53
CA LYS A 42 27.75 -10.63 9.71
C LYS A 42 26.53 -11.00 8.86
N ASP A 43 26.73 -11.80 7.82
CA ASP A 43 25.61 -12.37 7.03
C ASP A 43 24.64 -13.20 7.90
N SER A 44 25.10 -13.72 9.04
CA SER A 44 24.25 -14.40 10.03
C SER A 44 23.25 -13.47 10.71
N ASP A 45 23.51 -12.16 10.70
CA ASP A 45 22.69 -11.15 11.35
C ASP A 45 21.64 -10.58 10.40
N LEU A 46 21.70 -10.91 9.10
CA LEU A 46 20.69 -10.49 8.12
C LEU A 46 19.42 -11.36 8.23
N PRO A 47 18.24 -10.79 7.90
CA PRO A 47 16.99 -11.55 7.79
C PRO A 47 17.10 -12.78 6.88
N LEU A 48 16.12 -13.69 6.95
CA LEU A 48 15.99 -14.68 5.88
C LEU A 48 15.69 -13.97 4.55
N PRO A 49 16.14 -14.51 3.41
CA PRO A 49 15.74 -13.99 2.11
C PRO A 49 14.21 -13.89 2.03
N TYR A 50 13.72 -12.71 1.65
CA TYR A 50 12.33 -12.49 1.33
C TYR A 50 12.29 -12.08 -0.14
N GLU A 51 11.81 -12.98 -0.99
CA GLU A 51 11.80 -12.76 -2.44
C GLU A 51 10.76 -11.70 -2.86
N GLY A 52 9.90 -11.27 -1.94
CA GLY A 52 8.91 -10.21 -2.19
C GLY A 52 7.88 -10.61 -3.24
N ASP A 53 7.69 -11.90 -3.47
CA ASP A 53 6.90 -12.44 -4.58
C ASP A 53 5.66 -13.20 -4.09
N THR A 54 5.41 -13.21 -2.78
CA THR A 54 4.25 -13.86 -2.19
C THR A 54 3.59 -12.99 -1.12
N VAL A 55 2.26 -12.94 -1.16
CA VAL A 55 1.44 -12.42 -0.07
C VAL A 55 1.76 -13.22 1.19
N THR A 56 1.90 -12.55 2.32
CA THR A 56 2.00 -13.21 3.63
C THR A 56 1.11 -12.50 4.62
N ALA A 57 0.59 -13.24 5.60
CA ALA A 57 -0.27 -12.69 6.64
C ALA A 57 0.01 -13.32 8.00
N VAL A 58 -0.47 -12.64 9.04
CA VAL A 58 -0.35 -13.05 10.43
C VAL A 58 -1.57 -12.61 11.22
N LYS A 59 -2.00 -13.44 12.17
CA LYS A 59 -2.97 -13.11 13.21
C LYS A 59 -2.23 -12.84 14.50
N VAL A 60 -2.50 -11.69 15.11
CA VAL A 60 -1.92 -11.24 16.38
C VAL A 60 -3.02 -11.15 17.43
N SER A 61 -2.75 -11.67 18.62
CA SER A 61 -3.58 -11.46 19.80
C SER A 61 -2.93 -10.48 20.76
N LEU A 62 -3.73 -9.63 21.39
CA LEU A 62 -3.29 -8.67 22.40
C LEU A 62 -4.05 -8.92 23.71
N ASP A 63 -3.34 -9.25 24.79
CA ASP A 63 -3.91 -9.45 26.12
C ASP A 63 -3.48 -8.30 27.06
N ASP A 64 -4.46 -7.49 27.47
CA ASP A 64 -4.31 -6.37 28.39
C ASP A 64 -4.62 -6.71 29.84
N SER A 65 -4.76 -7.99 30.20
CA SER A 65 -5.16 -8.41 31.56
C SER A 65 -4.24 -7.99 32.70
N ARG A 66 -3.05 -7.47 32.38
CA ARG A 66 -2.08 -6.94 33.35
C ARG A 66 -2.10 -5.42 33.45
N VAL A 67 -2.78 -4.76 32.53
CA VAL A 67 -3.03 -3.33 32.60
C VAL A 67 -4.07 -3.11 33.70
N THR A 68 -3.77 -2.27 34.67
CA THR A 68 -4.68 -1.88 35.76
C THR A 68 -5.24 -0.49 35.52
N GLN A 69 -4.47 0.38 34.86
CA GLN A 69 -4.86 1.75 34.53
C GLN A 69 -4.71 1.98 33.01
N PRO A 70 -5.79 2.29 32.28
CA PRO A 70 -5.74 2.38 30.82
C PRO A 70 -4.75 3.41 30.26
N GLU A 71 -4.59 4.52 30.97
CA GLU A 71 -3.60 5.57 30.68
C GLU A 71 -2.55 5.71 31.79
N GLY A 72 -2.43 4.69 32.63
CA GLY A 72 -1.47 4.69 33.73
C GLY A 72 -0.08 4.25 33.29
N PRO A 73 0.84 4.16 34.26
CA PRO A 73 2.22 3.74 34.00
C PRO A 73 2.34 2.34 33.39
N ASP A 74 1.35 1.47 33.59
CA ASP A 74 1.32 0.08 33.15
C ASP A 74 0.49 -0.13 31.87
N LYS A 75 0.06 0.93 31.18
CA LYS A 75 -0.77 0.86 29.98
C LYS A 75 -0.19 -0.02 28.87
N ASP A 76 1.14 -0.13 28.81
CA ASP A 76 1.87 -0.90 27.79
C ASP A 76 2.26 -2.30 28.27
N ASN A 77 1.83 -2.71 29.47
CA ASN A 77 2.03 -4.06 30.02
C ASN A 77 1.09 -5.07 29.36
N ILE A 78 1.14 -5.13 28.03
CA ILE A 78 0.30 -5.98 27.19
C ILE A 78 1.12 -7.19 26.71
N ILE A 79 0.45 -8.33 26.59
CA ILE A 79 1.06 -9.52 25.99
C ILE A 79 0.63 -9.58 24.52
N ALA A 80 1.59 -9.38 23.62
CA ALA A 80 1.40 -9.63 22.20
C ALA A 80 1.79 -11.07 21.86
N ASP A 81 0.99 -11.76 21.05
CA ASP A 81 1.29 -13.12 20.61
C ASP A 81 0.86 -13.36 19.14
N ILE A 82 1.63 -14.17 18.42
CA ILE A 82 1.33 -14.57 17.04
C ILE A 82 0.57 -15.89 17.06
N GLN A 83 -0.72 -15.82 16.75
CA GLN A 83 -1.61 -17.00 16.77
C GLN A 83 -1.44 -17.90 15.54
N GLY A 84 -0.98 -17.34 14.43
CA GLY A 84 -0.66 -18.04 13.20
C GLY A 84 -0.15 -17.09 12.14
N ALA A 85 0.70 -17.57 11.24
CA ALA A 85 1.28 -16.77 10.16
C ALA A 85 1.69 -17.64 8.97
N GLY A 86 1.78 -17.04 7.79
CA GLY A 86 2.36 -17.69 6.62
C GLY A 86 2.04 -17.03 5.28
N PRO A 87 2.65 -17.54 4.19
CA PRO A 87 3.62 -18.64 4.18
C PRO A 87 4.99 -18.20 4.73
N THR A 88 5.21 -16.90 4.86
CA THR A 88 6.40 -16.32 5.48
C THR A 88 6.15 -16.02 6.95
N SER A 89 7.08 -16.39 7.83
CA SER A 89 7.00 -16.07 9.27
C SER A 89 7.06 -14.57 9.53
N TRP A 90 6.52 -14.17 10.69
CA TRP A 90 6.53 -12.80 11.17
C TRP A 90 7.17 -12.69 12.56
N SER A 91 7.63 -11.50 12.89
CA SER A 91 8.05 -11.08 14.23
C SER A 91 7.52 -9.68 14.55
N ILE A 92 7.66 -9.27 15.81
CA ILE A 92 7.26 -7.94 16.28
C ILE A 92 8.47 -7.34 16.99
N SER A 93 9.07 -6.29 16.43
CA SER A 93 10.32 -5.69 16.95
C SER A 93 10.07 -4.58 17.96
N ARG A 94 8.83 -4.08 18.01
CA ARG A 94 8.33 -3.14 19.01
C ARG A 94 6.84 -3.36 19.17
N TRP A 95 6.35 -3.31 20.41
CA TRP A 95 4.94 -3.14 20.67
C TRP A 95 4.71 -2.38 21.97
N ASN A 96 3.64 -1.59 22.01
CA ASN A 96 3.07 -0.96 23.19
C ASN A 96 1.54 -1.05 23.07
N LYS A 97 0.78 -0.35 23.91
CA LYS A 97 -0.65 -0.23 23.72
C LYS A 97 -0.94 0.37 22.34
N GLY A 98 -1.60 -0.40 21.47
CA GLY A 98 -2.04 0.08 20.16
C GLY A 98 -0.99 0.02 19.05
N ASP A 99 0.30 0.26 19.28
CA ASP A 99 1.28 0.25 18.17
C ASP A 99 2.08 -1.03 18.10
N LEU A 100 2.20 -1.58 16.90
CA LEU A 100 2.96 -2.80 16.63
C LEU A 100 3.82 -2.68 15.39
N ALA A 101 5.13 -2.85 15.61
CA ALA A 101 6.13 -2.88 14.56
C ALA A 101 6.30 -4.28 14.00
N MET A 102 5.45 -4.62 13.04
CA MET A 102 5.38 -5.93 12.40
C MET A 102 6.53 -6.13 11.40
N ARG A 103 7.19 -7.29 11.44
CA ARG A 103 8.34 -7.62 10.58
C ARG A 103 8.17 -8.95 9.89
N ILE A 104 8.78 -9.09 8.71
CA ILE A 104 8.59 -10.25 7.81
C ILE A 104 9.90 -11.04 7.68
N ALA A 105 9.79 -12.37 7.58
CA ALA A 105 10.88 -13.31 7.39
C ALA A 105 12.03 -13.13 8.41
N PRO A 106 11.74 -13.18 9.72
CA PRO A 106 12.79 -13.13 10.73
C PRO A 106 13.80 -14.26 10.52
N ARG A 107 15.08 -13.96 10.77
CA ARG A 107 16.16 -14.93 10.63
C ARG A 107 16.00 -16.12 11.57
N HIS A 108 15.63 -15.83 12.81
CA HIS A 108 15.63 -16.80 13.90
C HIS A 108 14.22 -17.18 14.32
N ARG A 109 13.96 -18.47 14.57
CA ARG A 109 12.69 -18.95 15.16
C ARG A 109 12.38 -18.39 16.56
N TYR A 110 13.37 -17.77 17.20
CA TYR A 110 13.23 -17.14 18.52
C TYR A 110 12.90 -15.65 18.40
N ALA A 111 12.69 -15.13 17.19
CA ALA A 111 12.13 -13.78 17.01
C ALA A 111 10.74 -13.62 17.64
N GLN A 112 10.11 -14.72 18.03
CA GLN A 112 8.85 -14.80 18.75
C GLN A 112 9.02 -15.14 20.24
N SER A 113 10.24 -15.33 20.77
CA SER A 113 10.43 -15.82 22.14
C SER A 113 10.00 -14.81 23.21
N ASN A 114 9.92 -13.53 22.86
CA ASN A 114 9.39 -12.48 23.74
C ASN A 114 7.86 -12.32 23.59
N LEU A 115 7.26 -12.99 22.60
CA LEU A 115 5.81 -13.03 22.42
C LEU A 115 5.19 -14.05 23.38
N GLY A 116 3.99 -13.75 23.86
CA GLY A 116 3.37 -14.51 24.94
C GLY A 116 4.00 -14.27 26.32
N ILE A 117 4.96 -13.34 26.44
CA ILE A 117 5.62 -12.96 27.68
C ILE A 117 5.38 -11.45 27.94
N PRO A 118 5.21 -11.01 29.20
CA PRO A 118 5.00 -9.61 29.54
C PRO A 118 6.27 -8.79 29.28
N PRO A 119 6.19 -7.66 28.56
CA PRO A 119 7.36 -6.87 28.22
C PRO A 119 7.77 -5.87 29.32
N GLY A 120 6.96 -5.72 30.38
CA GLY A 120 7.10 -4.67 31.39
C GLY A 120 6.23 -3.46 31.09
N ASP A 121 6.33 -2.42 31.92
CA ASP A 121 5.40 -1.28 31.94
C ASP A 121 5.50 -0.35 30.71
N GLN A 122 6.52 -0.50 29.87
CA GLN A 122 6.79 0.37 28.71
C GLN A 122 6.65 -0.35 27.37
N GLY A 123 6.01 -1.54 27.37
CA GLY A 123 6.00 -2.39 26.20
C GLY A 123 7.39 -2.93 25.89
N PHE A 124 7.57 -3.41 24.66
CA PHE A 124 8.85 -3.91 24.17
C PHE A 124 9.34 -3.05 23.02
N THR A 125 10.63 -2.76 23.00
CA THR A 125 11.32 -2.22 21.84
C THR A 125 12.78 -2.65 21.89
N THR A 126 13.39 -2.83 20.74
CA THR A 126 14.82 -3.10 20.63
C THR A 126 15.42 -2.26 19.51
N SER A 127 16.60 -1.69 19.79
CA SER A 127 17.45 -1.03 18.79
C SER A 127 18.64 -1.88 18.37
N ASP A 128 18.82 -3.06 19.00
CA ASP A 128 19.93 -3.95 18.69
C ASP A 128 19.65 -4.68 17.36
N PRO A 129 20.43 -4.45 16.29
CA PRO A 129 20.28 -5.17 15.04
C PRO A 129 20.54 -6.69 15.18
N LYS A 130 21.09 -7.14 16.31
CA LYS A 130 21.29 -8.57 16.63
C LYS A 130 20.12 -9.21 17.36
N ASP A 131 19.15 -8.42 17.81
CA ASP A 131 17.93 -8.98 18.39
C ASP A 131 17.16 -9.76 17.31
N PHE A 132 16.74 -10.98 17.64
CA PHE A 132 16.07 -11.86 16.70
C PHE A 132 14.81 -11.25 16.08
N SER A 133 14.09 -10.40 16.82
CA SER A 133 12.89 -9.72 16.34
C SER A 133 13.20 -8.63 15.29
N ALA A 134 14.38 -7.99 15.39
CA ALA A 134 14.86 -6.96 14.49
C ALA A 134 15.59 -7.52 13.25
N GLN A 135 16.10 -8.76 13.32
CA GLN A 135 16.66 -9.49 12.17
C GLN A 135 15.58 -9.97 11.18
N ALA A 136 14.73 -9.05 10.76
CA ALA A 136 13.57 -9.25 9.93
C ALA A 136 13.35 -8.03 9.01
N TRP A 137 12.67 -8.23 7.88
CA TRP A 137 12.41 -7.15 6.94
C TRP A 137 11.31 -6.22 7.45
N ARG A 138 11.52 -4.93 7.24
CA ARG A 138 10.51 -3.87 7.49
C ARG A 138 9.66 -3.66 6.25
N PRO A 139 8.34 -3.96 6.30
CA PRO A 139 7.43 -3.63 5.21
C PRO A 139 7.51 -2.12 4.90
N HIS A 140 7.63 -1.78 3.62
CA HIS A 140 7.87 -0.40 3.16
C HIS A 140 6.90 -0.02 2.05
N PRO A 141 6.28 1.18 2.08
CA PRO A 141 5.31 1.63 1.06
C PRO A 141 5.72 1.50 -0.42
N GLU A 142 7.03 1.46 -0.71
CA GLU A 142 7.59 1.36 -2.06
C GLU A 142 7.68 -0.07 -2.58
N ARG A 143 7.41 -1.06 -1.73
CA ARG A 143 7.58 -2.49 -2.03
C ARG A 143 6.28 -3.27 -2.02
N GLY A 144 5.22 -2.72 -1.46
CA GLY A 144 3.92 -3.37 -1.34
C GLY A 144 2.96 -2.60 -0.47
N VAL A 145 1.78 -3.17 -0.23
CA VAL A 145 0.72 -2.60 0.61
C VAL A 145 0.47 -3.51 1.80
N THR A 146 0.29 -2.92 2.98
CA THR A 146 -0.21 -3.62 4.16
C THR A 146 -1.69 -3.33 4.33
N LEU A 147 -2.48 -4.38 4.59
CA LEU A 147 -3.88 -4.27 5.00
C LEU A 147 -4.07 -5.00 6.32
N ALA A 148 -4.97 -4.50 7.15
CA ALA A 148 -5.31 -5.12 8.41
C ALA A 148 -6.82 -5.12 8.65
N SER A 149 -7.27 -5.99 9.56
CA SER A 149 -8.65 -6.05 10.01
C SER A 149 -8.71 -6.51 11.46
N VAL A 150 -9.68 -6.00 12.20
CA VAL A 150 -9.87 -6.34 13.60
C VAL A 150 -10.39 -7.77 13.70
N ALA A 151 -9.63 -8.62 14.40
CA ALA A 151 -9.86 -10.05 14.56
C ALA A 151 -10.46 -10.39 15.94
N ARG A 152 -11.07 -9.40 16.59
CA ARG A 152 -11.89 -9.54 17.78
C ARG A 152 -13.17 -8.72 17.70
N ASN A 153 -14.34 -9.34 17.83
CA ASN A 153 -15.58 -8.60 18.10
C ASN A 153 -15.69 -8.34 19.59
N GLY A 154 -15.67 -7.07 20.00
CA GLY A 154 -15.91 -6.63 21.37
C GLY A 154 -14.90 -7.19 22.37
N VAL A 155 -14.05 -6.33 22.95
CA VAL A 155 -13.17 -6.73 24.05
C VAL A 155 -13.51 -5.96 25.31
N ARG A 156 -13.56 -6.65 26.46
CA ARG A 156 -13.62 -5.95 27.75
C ARG A 156 -12.21 -5.54 28.14
N ARG A 157 -12.01 -4.24 28.34
CA ARG A 157 -10.73 -3.71 28.83
C ARG A 157 -10.34 -4.38 30.14
N ASN A 158 -9.11 -4.86 30.27
CA ASN A 158 -8.60 -5.53 31.47
C ASN A 158 -9.54 -6.66 31.97
N ARG A 159 -10.31 -7.29 31.06
CA ARG A 159 -11.35 -8.31 31.30
C ARG A 159 -12.60 -7.90 32.10
N GLU A 160 -12.56 -6.78 32.83
CA GLU A 160 -13.67 -6.33 33.69
C GLU A 160 -14.30 -5.01 33.25
N GLY A 161 -13.59 -4.25 32.41
CA GLY A 161 -14.01 -2.94 31.92
C GLY A 161 -15.10 -2.98 30.85
N PRO A 162 -15.45 -1.80 30.31
CA PRO A 162 -16.46 -1.67 29.27
C PRO A 162 -16.06 -2.43 28.00
N VAL A 163 -17.06 -2.90 27.25
CA VAL A 163 -16.82 -3.49 25.93
C VAL A 163 -16.38 -2.39 24.96
N MET A 164 -15.18 -2.54 24.42
CA MET A 164 -14.60 -1.71 23.36
C MET A 164 -14.67 -2.45 22.03
N TYR A 165 -14.81 -1.71 20.94
CA TYR A 165 -14.75 -2.25 19.59
C TYR A 165 -13.57 -1.65 18.84
N GLY A 166 -12.83 -2.51 18.14
CA GLY A 166 -11.58 -2.10 17.53
C GLY A 166 -11.72 -1.41 16.20
N VAL A 167 -10.70 -0.62 15.91
CA VAL A 167 -10.36 -0.05 14.60
C VAL A 167 -8.86 -0.25 14.39
N VAL A 168 -8.43 -0.31 13.12
CA VAL A 168 -7.03 -0.60 12.78
C VAL A 168 -6.57 0.23 11.61
N SER A 169 -5.34 0.71 11.67
CA SER A 169 -4.67 1.48 10.62
C SER A 169 -3.23 0.98 10.40
N ALA A 170 -2.59 1.45 9.34
CA ALA A 170 -1.21 1.12 9.00
C ALA A 170 -0.37 2.38 8.85
N SER A 171 0.25 2.86 9.93
CA SER A 171 1.12 4.04 9.91
C SER A 171 2.34 3.83 9.02
N THR A 172 2.82 4.91 8.40
CA THR A 172 4.04 4.92 7.56
C THR A 172 5.27 5.47 8.28
N ASP A 173 5.14 5.74 9.58
CA ASP A 173 6.20 6.25 10.46
C ASP A 173 6.48 5.24 11.58
N SER A 174 7.04 4.08 11.21
CA SER A 174 7.38 3.02 12.16
C SER A 174 8.47 3.46 13.13
N SER A 175 8.29 3.16 14.41
CA SER A 175 9.32 3.37 15.45
C SER A 175 10.05 2.08 15.85
N GLY A 176 9.72 0.95 15.23
CA GLY A 176 10.42 -0.31 15.48
C GLY A 176 11.64 -0.51 14.58
N TYR A 177 12.67 -1.18 15.09
CA TYR A 177 13.86 -1.47 14.29
C TYR A 177 13.65 -2.65 13.33
N GLY A 178 14.44 -2.68 12.27
CA GLY A 178 14.55 -3.85 11.40
C GLY A 178 15.35 -3.55 10.13
N TYR A 179 15.38 -4.51 9.21
CA TYR A 179 16.14 -4.40 7.98
C TYR A 179 15.28 -3.79 6.85
N SER A 180 15.75 -2.68 6.27
CA SER A 180 15.01 -1.96 5.22
C SER A 180 14.91 -2.78 3.92
N MET A 181 13.71 -2.83 3.34
CA MET A 181 13.48 -3.42 2.01
C MET A 181 13.93 -2.52 0.85
N THR A 182 14.28 -1.26 1.09
CA THR A 182 14.65 -0.31 0.03
C THR A 182 16.15 -0.14 -0.09
N ASP A 183 16.87 0.00 1.02
CA ASP A 183 18.30 0.28 1.01
C ASP A 183 19.19 -0.79 1.67
N GLY A 184 18.60 -1.77 2.36
CA GLY A 184 19.32 -2.84 3.05
C GLY A 184 20.08 -2.38 4.29
N THR A 185 19.61 -1.35 5.00
CA THR A 185 20.16 -0.89 6.29
C THR A 185 19.30 -1.33 7.47
N PHE A 186 19.93 -1.45 8.66
CA PHE A 186 19.20 -1.61 9.92
C PHE A 186 18.85 -0.25 10.50
N GLY A 187 17.61 -0.09 10.96
CA GLY A 187 17.15 1.14 11.61
C GLY A 187 15.64 1.25 11.61
N HIS A 188 15.14 2.48 11.75
CA HIS A 188 13.73 2.85 11.66
C HIS A 188 13.51 4.22 10.98
N GLU A 189 14.54 4.80 10.35
CA GLU A 189 14.51 6.21 9.89
C GLU A 189 13.84 6.42 8.51
N ASP A 190 13.62 5.36 7.72
CA ASP A 190 12.89 5.38 6.45
C ASP A 190 11.42 4.93 6.61
N PRO A 191 10.50 5.40 5.72
CA PRO A 191 9.09 5.05 5.78
C PRO A 191 8.88 3.55 5.88
N SER A 192 8.34 3.12 7.01
CA SER A 192 8.07 1.72 7.27
C SER A 192 6.79 1.57 8.04
N LEU A 193 6.22 0.37 8.00
CA LEU A 193 4.85 0.17 8.42
C LEU A 193 4.76 -0.33 9.85
N ASP A 194 4.00 0.41 10.67
CA ASP A 194 3.46 -0.05 11.94
C ASP A 194 1.96 -0.31 11.79
N ILE A 195 1.44 -1.23 12.59
CA ILE A 195 -0.01 -1.40 12.77
C ILE A 195 -0.40 -0.65 14.02
N ASN A 196 -1.38 0.26 13.88
CA ASN A 196 -1.97 0.96 15.00
C ASN A 196 -3.38 0.44 15.22
N VAL A 197 -3.65 0.02 16.44
CA VAL A 197 -4.93 -0.53 16.89
C VAL A 197 -5.52 0.43 17.91
N GLY A 198 -6.75 0.85 17.66
CA GLY A 198 -7.49 1.73 18.53
C GLY A 198 -8.85 1.15 18.89
N ALA A 199 -9.51 1.83 19.82
CA ALA A 199 -10.90 1.57 20.14
C ALA A 199 -11.77 2.71 19.59
N ALA A 200 -12.80 2.34 18.82
CA ALA A 200 -13.75 3.30 18.26
C ALA A 200 -14.39 4.14 19.37
N GLY A 201 -14.74 5.39 19.07
CA GLY A 201 -15.43 6.29 20.00
C GLY A 201 -14.54 7.14 20.92
N SER A 202 -13.39 7.65 20.42
CA SER A 202 -12.46 8.53 21.16
C SER A 202 -11.70 7.88 22.31
N VAL A 203 -11.54 6.56 22.27
CA VAL A 203 -10.89 5.81 23.34
C VAL A 203 -9.36 5.69 23.13
N GLY A 204 -8.88 6.09 21.95
CA GLY A 204 -7.45 6.08 21.59
C GLY A 204 -6.93 4.67 21.29
N GLU A 205 -5.61 4.51 21.42
CA GLU A 205 -4.89 3.24 21.28
C GLU A 205 -5.43 2.15 22.22
N SER A 206 -5.55 0.93 21.71
CA SER A 206 -6.15 -0.19 22.44
C SER A 206 -5.52 -1.55 22.11
N SER A 207 -5.74 -2.51 23.00
CA SER A 207 -5.26 -3.88 22.87
C SER A 207 -6.37 -4.79 22.35
N ILE A 208 -6.44 -4.92 21.03
CA ILE A 208 -7.48 -5.70 20.35
C ILE A 208 -6.82 -6.60 19.30
N ASP A 209 -7.20 -7.88 19.27
CA ASP A 209 -6.66 -8.82 18.28
C ASP A 209 -6.91 -8.31 16.85
N PHE A 210 -5.94 -8.53 15.97
CA PHE A 210 -6.02 -8.13 14.57
C PHE A 210 -5.34 -9.15 13.66
N GLY A 211 -5.76 -9.14 12.39
CA GLY A 211 -5.06 -9.81 11.30
C GLY A 211 -4.41 -8.76 10.41
N VAL A 212 -3.20 -9.03 9.92
CA VAL A 212 -2.50 -8.18 8.97
C VAL A 212 -1.96 -9.01 7.81
N ALA A 213 -2.02 -8.46 6.60
CA ALA A 213 -1.48 -9.06 5.39
C ALA A 213 -0.60 -8.05 4.64
N TRP A 214 0.47 -8.55 4.03
CA TRP A 214 1.39 -7.82 3.18
C TRP A 214 1.28 -8.30 1.74
N PHE A 215 1.05 -7.36 0.82
CA PHE A 215 0.85 -7.58 -0.62
C PHE A 215 1.98 -6.93 -1.41
N PRO A 216 3.00 -7.69 -1.84
CA PRO A 216 4.16 -7.09 -2.47
C PRO A 216 3.91 -6.72 -3.93
N TYR A 217 4.40 -5.57 -4.37
CA TYR A 217 4.28 -5.14 -5.77
C TYR A 217 5.03 -6.03 -6.74
N ALA A 218 6.11 -6.69 -6.29
CA ALA A 218 6.87 -7.60 -7.15
C ALA A 218 6.09 -8.87 -7.53
N GLN A 219 5.06 -9.25 -6.75
CA GLN A 219 4.10 -10.29 -7.15
C GLN A 219 3.08 -9.80 -8.20
N GLY A 220 3.01 -8.49 -8.46
CA GLY A 220 2.12 -7.88 -9.46
C GLY A 220 0.86 -7.24 -8.88
N TRP A 221 0.76 -7.07 -7.55
CA TRP A 221 -0.38 -6.41 -6.93
C TRP A 221 -0.49 -4.93 -7.34
N ILE A 222 -1.73 -4.46 -7.50
CA ILE A 222 -2.04 -3.08 -7.86
C ILE A 222 -2.51 -2.35 -6.60
N GLY A 223 -1.74 -1.36 -6.17
CA GLY A 223 -2.01 -0.58 -4.97
C GLY A 223 -1.05 0.59 -4.82
N GLY A 224 -1.26 1.42 -3.81
CA GLY A 224 -0.40 2.57 -3.52
C GLY A 224 -0.80 3.33 -2.27
N PHE A 225 0.10 4.18 -1.81
CA PHE A 225 -0.07 5.06 -0.64
C PHE A 225 -0.20 6.50 -1.11
N LEU A 226 -1.23 7.19 -0.64
CA LEU A 226 -1.48 8.59 -0.97
C LEU A 226 -0.90 9.49 0.12
N ALA A 227 -0.29 10.59 -0.29
CA ALA A 227 0.07 11.65 0.62
C ALA A 227 -1.16 12.44 1.05
N ALA A 228 -1.04 13.10 2.20
CA ALA A 228 -2.07 13.99 2.72
C ALA A 228 -2.39 15.10 1.72
N ARG A 229 -3.67 15.48 1.69
CA ARG A 229 -4.13 16.55 0.82
C ARG A 229 -3.75 17.90 1.43
N SER A 230 -2.83 18.62 0.79
CA SER A 230 -2.34 19.92 1.28
C SER A 230 -3.36 21.05 1.18
N SER A 231 -4.35 20.96 0.28
CA SER A 231 -5.43 21.94 0.16
C SER A 231 -6.66 21.39 -0.56
N ALA A 232 -7.80 22.07 -0.44
CA ALA A 232 -9.04 21.70 -1.12
C ALA A 232 -8.98 21.75 -2.66
N SER A 233 -7.92 22.28 -3.27
CA SER A 233 -7.70 22.26 -4.72
C SER A 233 -6.49 21.41 -5.14
N ALA A 234 -5.70 20.92 -4.19
CA ALA A 234 -4.54 20.10 -4.48
C ALA A 234 -4.93 18.83 -5.25
N ALA A 235 -4.12 18.46 -6.23
CA ALA A 235 -4.23 17.17 -6.91
C ALA A 235 -3.77 16.03 -5.98
N ALA A 236 -4.15 14.80 -6.29
CA ALA A 236 -3.62 13.64 -5.59
C ALA A 236 -2.13 13.45 -5.89
N THR A 237 -1.38 13.07 -4.87
CA THR A 237 0.04 12.74 -4.95
C THR A 237 0.30 11.43 -4.20
N TRP A 238 1.22 10.63 -4.71
CA TRP A 238 1.75 9.48 -3.98
C TRP A 238 2.53 9.96 -2.74
N LEU A 239 2.59 9.13 -1.68
CA LEU A 239 3.36 9.41 -0.45
C LEU A 239 4.83 9.69 -0.77
N THR A 240 5.48 8.74 -1.44
CA THR A 240 6.72 8.94 -2.20
C THR A 240 6.45 8.60 -3.67
N ARG A 241 7.33 9.01 -4.58
CA ARG A 241 7.16 8.72 -6.02
C ARG A 241 7.07 7.21 -6.30
N GLU A 242 7.73 6.40 -5.47
CA GLU A 242 7.82 4.96 -5.58
C GLU A 242 6.79 4.22 -4.70
N SER A 243 5.99 4.91 -3.89
CA SER A 243 5.00 4.33 -2.97
C SER A 243 3.73 3.80 -3.66
N LYS A 244 3.89 3.15 -4.82
CA LYS A 244 2.81 2.65 -5.67
C LYS A 244 3.31 1.51 -6.56
N SER A 245 2.39 0.61 -6.91
CA SER A 245 2.65 -0.49 -7.84
C SER A 245 3.22 0.02 -9.17
N PRO A 246 4.26 -0.60 -9.75
CA PRO A 246 4.84 -0.19 -11.03
C PRO A 246 3.82 -0.08 -12.16
N SER A 247 2.70 -0.81 -12.09
CA SER A 247 1.60 -0.75 -13.05
C SER A 247 0.75 0.52 -12.95
N LEU A 248 0.86 1.32 -11.90
CA LEU A 248 0.11 2.58 -11.78
C LEU A 248 0.88 3.77 -12.39
N PRO A 249 0.18 4.79 -12.90
CA PRO A 249 0.82 5.99 -13.44
C PRO A 249 1.60 6.75 -12.36
N ASN A 250 2.63 7.50 -12.77
CA ASN A 250 3.41 8.32 -11.85
C ASN A 250 2.61 9.51 -11.32
N ASN A 251 1.62 9.99 -12.07
CA ASN A 251 0.68 10.99 -11.59
C ASN A 251 -0.49 10.32 -10.87
N ALA A 252 -0.55 10.45 -9.54
CA ALA A 252 -1.63 9.88 -8.74
C ALA A 252 -3.00 10.45 -9.12
N GLY A 253 -3.07 11.68 -9.66
CA GLY A 253 -4.29 12.32 -10.15
C GLY A 253 -5.01 11.56 -11.27
N GLU A 254 -4.33 10.67 -11.98
CA GLU A 254 -4.93 9.79 -13.00
C GLU A 254 -5.71 8.61 -12.40
N VAL A 255 -5.44 8.28 -11.13
CA VAL A 255 -6.06 7.17 -10.39
C VAL A 255 -6.99 7.69 -9.30
N VAL A 256 -6.56 8.74 -8.60
CA VAL A 256 -7.27 9.30 -7.45
C VAL A 256 -7.61 10.75 -7.73
N THR A 257 -8.89 11.09 -7.61
CA THR A 257 -9.35 12.49 -7.69
C THR A 257 -10.00 12.87 -6.37
N TRP A 258 -9.49 13.91 -5.74
CA TRP A 258 -10.10 14.45 -4.52
C TRP A 258 -11.40 15.20 -4.84
N TRP A 259 -12.34 15.16 -3.90
CA TRP A 259 -13.54 15.99 -3.92
C TRP A 259 -13.79 16.55 -2.52
N ALA A 260 -14.92 17.24 -2.32
CA ALA A 260 -15.17 18.00 -1.09
C ALA A 260 -15.23 17.13 0.18
N ARG A 261 -15.50 15.82 0.05
CA ARG A 261 -15.70 14.92 1.18
C ARG A 261 -14.90 13.63 1.11
N GLY A 262 -13.89 13.54 0.23
CA GLY A 262 -13.02 12.37 0.17
C GLY A 262 -12.37 12.21 -1.20
N ALA A 263 -12.34 10.98 -1.70
CA ALA A 263 -11.71 10.62 -2.97
C ALA A 263 -12.61 9.79 -3.89
N TYR A 264 -12.33 9.89 -5.18
CA TYR A 264 -12.72 8.89 -6.18
C TYR A 264 -11.47 8.12 -6.59
N VAL A 265 -11.53 6.80 -6.54
CA VAL A 265 -10.49 5.91 -7.06
C VAL A 265 -10.98 5.26 -8.33
N ARG A 266 -10.25 5.44 -9.42
CA ARG A 266 -10.55 4.91 -10.74
C ARG A 266 -9.36 4.16 -11.29
N LEU A 267 -9.55 2.87 -11.54
CA LEU A 267 -8.59 2.05 -12.26
C LEU A 267 -9.03 1.92 -13.72
N PRO A 268 -8.17 2.23 -14.70
CA PRO A 268 -8.44 2.02 -16.11
C PRO A 268 -8.83 0.59 -16.45
N LYS A 269 -9.89 0.47 -17.26
CA LYS A 269 -10.47 -0.81 -17.72
C LYS A 269 -10.97 -1.70 -16.59
N VAL A 270 -11.24 -1.12 -15.42
CA VAL A 270 -11.82 -1.84 -14.29
C VAL A 270 -13.21 -1.26 -14.01
N ASP A 271 -14.21 -2.13 -13.99
CA ASP A 271 -15.55 -1.87 -13.46
C ASP A 271 -15.55 -2.14 -11.95
N PRO A 272 -15.74 -1.10 -11.11
CA PRO A 272 -15.72 -1.23 -9.65
C PRO A 272 -16.72 -2.21 -9.05
N ARG A 273 -17.79 -2.56 -9.78
CA ARG A 273 -18.85 -3.46 -9.30
C ARG A 273 -18.68 -4.90 -9.74
N ASN A 274 -17.91 -5.13 -10.80
CA ASN A 274 -17.91 -6.40 -11.51
C ASN A 274 -16.54 -7.08 -11.53
N ASP A 275 -15.45 -6.32 -11.50
CA ASP A 275 -14.13 -6.86 -11.82
C ASP A 275 -13.29 -7.18 -10.58
N GLY A 276 -13.53 -6.50 -9.45
CA GLY A 276 -12.79 -6.76 -8.22
C GLY A 276 -13.19 -5.90 -7.04
N MET A 277 -12.43 -6.05 -5.97
CA MET A 277 -12.59 -5.35 -4.69
C MET A 277 -11.50 -4.28 -4.55
N LEU A 278 -11.85 -3.14 -3.97
CA LEU A 278 -10.88 -2.15 -3.52
C LEU A 278 -10.87 -2.17 -1.99
N LEU A 279 -9.76 -2.61 -1.41
CA LEU A 279 -9.53 -2.60 0.02
C LEU A 279 -8.65 -1.40 0.36
N THR A 280 -8.96 -0.74 1.46
CA THR A 280 -8.23 0.44 1.92
C THR A 280 -7.97 0.39 3.41
N ILE A 281 -6.96 1.13 3.84
CA ILE A 281 -6.67 1.31 5.25
C ILE A 281 -6.13 2.73 5.45
N ALA A 282 -6.49 3.36 6.57
CA ALA A 282 -5.88 4.63 6.95
C ALA A 282 -4.38 4.43 7.12
N THR A 283 -3.62 5.43 6.70
CA THR A 283 -2.17 5.44 6.90
C THR A 283 -1.85 6.75 7.57
N ASP A 284 -1.23 6.77 8.74
CA ASP A 284 -0.82 8.05 9.32
C ASP A 284 0.33 8.68 8.52
N SER A 285 0.27 10.01 8.34
CA SER A 285 1.38 10.83 7.86
C SER A 285 1.95 11.68 8.99
N GLY A 286 2.71 11.04 9.88
CA GLY A 286 3.53 11.68 10.91
C GLY A 286 2.95 11.61 12.32
N GLN A 287 3.82 11.73 13.33
CA GLN A 287 3.59 11.55 14.78
C GLN A 287 2.46 12.38 15.47
N GLN A 288 1.49 12.92 14.74
CA GLN A 288 0.37 13.70 15.26
C GLN A 288 -0.99 13.05 15.07
N ASN A 289 -1.08 11.85 14.48
CA ASN A 289 -2.35 11.13 14.42
C ASN A 289 -2.26 9.83 15.24
N SER A 290 -2.36 9.98 16.56
CA SER A 290 -2.70 8.88 17.48
C SER A 290 -4.08 8.25 17.19
N ASP A 291 -4.84 8.83 16.26
CA ASP A 291 -6.22 8.48 16.00
C ASP A 291 -6.33 7.51 14.81
N THR A 292 -6.90 6.35 15.07
CA THR A 292 -7.07 5.26 14.10
C THR A 292 -8.24 5.55 13.16
N ASN A 293 -8.04 6.49 12.24
CA ASN A 293 -8.99 6.86 11.21
C ASN A 293 -9.59 5.65 10.47
N ILE A 294 -10.89 5.72 10.16
CA ILE A 294 -11.63 4.71 9.41
C ILE A 294 -11.72 5.16 7.95
N VAL A 295 -11.33 4.26 7.05
CA VAL A 295 -11.45 4.46 5.61
C VAL A 295 -12.55 3.55 5.05
N SER A 296 -13.63 4.17 4.60
CA SER A 296 -14.77 3.46 4.02
C SER A 296 -14.82 3.64 2.52
N VAL A 297 -15.22 2.58 1.81
CA VAL A 297 -15.29 2.53 0.35
C VAL A 297 -16.72 2.18 -0.05
N TYR A 298 -17.16 2.60 -1.23
CA TYR A 298 -18.21 1.86 -1.94
C TYR A 298 -18.05 1.93 -3.46
N PRO A 299 -18.42 0.86 -4.19
CA PRO A 299 -18.34 0.84 -5.65
C PRO A 299 -19.54 1.54 -6.29
N ASP A 300 -19.30 2.69 -6.93
CA ASP A 300 -20.27 3.27 -7.87
C ASP A 300 -20.08 2.67 -9.28
N LYS A 301 -20.88 3.09 -10.26
CA LYS A 301 -20.81 2.63 -11.66
C LYS A 301 -19.50 2.96 -12.37
N LYS A 302 -18.69 3.91 -11.86
CA LYS A 302 -17.51 4.45 -12.59
C LYS A 302 -16.21 4.47 -11.79
N HIS A 303 -16.31 4.48 -10.47
CA HIS A 303 -15.19 4.58 -9.55
C HIS A 303 -15.61 3.99 -8.20
N TRP A 304 -14.63 3.73 -7.35
CA TRP A 304 -14.88 3.61 -5.93
C TRP A 304 -14.91 5.00 -5.31
N VAL A 305 -15.88 5.22 -4.43
CA VAL A 305 -15.97 6.45 -3.64
C VAL A 305 -15.43 6.15 -2.24
N LEU A 306 -14.63 7.08 -1.73
CA LEU A 306 -13.85 6.93 -0.51
C LEU A 306 -14.08 8.09 0.42
N ASN A 307 -14.19 7.79 1.72
CA ASN A 307 -14.26 8.77 2.79
C ASN A 307 -13.33 8.35 3.93
N VAL A 308 -12.63 9.31 4.53
CA VAL A 308 -11.81 9.13 5.73
C VAL A 308 -12.51 9.83 6.89
N ARG A 309 -12.70 9.13 8.00
CA ARG A 309 -13.39 9.62 9.19
C ARG A 309 -12.62 9.26 10.43
N GLU A 310 -12.66 10.14 11.42
CA GLU A 310 -12.22 9.80 12.77
C GLU A 310 -13.03 8.61 13.28
N ASP A 311 -12.38 7.75 14.06
CA ASP A 311 -13.01 6.59 14.72
C ASP A 311 -14.04 6.96 15.78
N SER A 312 -14.14 8.25 16.10
CA SER A 312 -15.10 8.87 16.99
C SER A 312 -16.22 9.61 16.27
N GLN A 313 -16.19 9.69 14.94
CA GLN A 313 -17.14 10.50 14.20
C GLN A 313 -18.54 9.87 14.16
N VAL A 314 -19.49 10.54 14.81
CA VAL A 314 -20.88 10.12 14.96
C VAL A 314 -21.76 10.53 13.79
N ASN A 315 -21.42 11.65 13.13
CA ASN A 315 -22.18 12.17 12.00
C ASN A 315 -21.62 11.57 10.70
N PRO A 316 -22.40 10.73 9.99
CA PRO A 316 -21.91 10.06 8.78
C PRO A 316 -21.58 11.03 7.64
N GLY A 317 -22.10 12.26 7.69
CA GLY A 317 -21.83 13.34 6.74
C GLY A 317 -20.56 14.15 7.00
N VAL A 318 -19.89 13.93 8.14
CA VAL A 318 -18.64 14.59 8.50
C VAL A 318 -17.47 13.65 8.20
N VAL A 319 -16.41 14.24 7.67
CA VAL A 319 -15.13 13.58 7.37
C VAL A 319 -14.03 14.29 8.12
N THR A 320 -12.87 13.65 8.23
CA THR A 320 -11.75 14.26 8.95
C THR A 320 -11.16 15.47 8.19
N VAL A 321 -10.27 16.21 8.83
CA VAL A 321 -9.49 17.31 8.25
C VAL A 321 -8.56 16.83 7.14
N LEU A 322 -8.26 17.71 6.17
CA LEU A 322 -7.60 17.33 4.91
C LEU A 322 -6.20 16.71 5.09
N ASN A 323 -5.46 17.13 6.12
CA ASN A 323 -4.12 16.60 6.41
C ASN A 323 -4.15 15.16 6.95
N GLN A 324 -5.32 14.66 7.37
CA GLN A 324 -5.52 13.27 7.74
C GLN A 324 -6.14 12.42 6.61
N TRP A 325 -6.31 12.97 5.40
CA TRP A 325 -6.80 12.20 4.24
C TRP A 325 -5.67 11.38 3.62
N VAL A 326 -5.16 10.45 4.42
CA VAL A 326 -4.02 9.59 4.11
C VAL A 326 -4.45 8.14 4.24
N PHE A 327 -4.27 7.41 3.15
CA PHE A 327 -4.66 6.01 3.07
C PHE A 327 -3.80 5.28 2.05
N SER A 328 -3.75 3.97 2.21
CA SER A 328 -3.32 3.07 1.13
C SER A 328 -4.52 2.32 0.58
N PHE A 329 -4.37 1.87 -0.67
CA PHE A 329 -5.36 1.00 -1.30
C PHE A 329 -4.70 -0.18 -1.99
N LEU A 330 -5.45 -1.26 -2.10
CA LEU A 330 -5.14 -2.45 -2.86
C LEU A 330 -6.36 -2.85 -3.69
N TYR A 331 -6.15 -3.13 -4.97
CA TYR A 331 -7.13 -3.75 -5.83
C TYR A 331 -6.90 -5.26 -5.92
N ILE A 332 -7.95 -6.02 -5.59
CA ILE A 332 -7.98 -7.48 -5.71
C ILE A 332 -9.00 -7.84 -6.78
N PRO A 333 -8.58 -8.30 -7.98
CA PRO A 333 -9.53 -8.74 -9.00
C PRO A 333 -10.25 -10.02 -8.54
N PHE A 334 -11.51 -10.20 -8.90
CA PHE A 334 -12.23 -11.45 -8.61
C PHE A 334 -11.65 -12.66 -9.35
N SER A 335 -10.81 -12.41 -10.36
CA SER A 335 -10.06 -13.45 -11.07
C SER A 335 -8.74 -13.84 -10.39
N ALA A 336 -8.35 -13.20 -9.28
CA ALA A 336 -7.08 -13.48 -8.61
C ALA A 336 -6.98 -14.98 -8.25
N ASP A 337 -5.81 -15.56 -8.54
CA ASP A 337 -5.56 -16.97 -8.30
C ASP A 337 -5.56 -17.23 -6.79
N GLY A 338 -6.28 -18.26 -6.35
CA GLY A 338 -6.40 -18.61 -4.93
C GLY A 338 -7.28 -17.66 -4.10
N LEU A 339 -7.96 -16.68 -4.71
CA LEU A 339 -8.89 -15.82 -3.98
C LEU A 339 -10.07 -16.63 -3.43
N ILE A 340 -10.26 -16.54 -2.12
CA ILE A 340 -11.48 -16.93 -1.41
C ILE A 340 -12.04 -15.63 -0.82
N GLY A 341 -13.12 -15.12 -1.38
CA GLY A 341 -13.61 -13.80 -1.02
C GLY A 341 -14.76 -13.33 -1.89
N GLY A 342 -15.26 -12.13 -1.61
CA GLY A 342 -16.40 -11.59 -2.34
C GLY A 342 -16.94 -10.28 -1.81
N TRP A 343 -17.97 -9.81 -2.51
CA TRP A 343 -18.82 -8.70 -2.11
C TRP A 343 -20.13 -9.25 -1.54
N VAL A 344 -20.30 -9.08 -0.23
CA VAL A 344 -21.48 -9.51 0.53
C VAL A 344 -22.50 -8.37 0.56
N SER A 345 -23.77 -8.68 0.31
CA SER A 345 -24.85 -7.74 0.58
C SER A 345 -25.23 -7.78 2.06
N GLY A 346 -25.22 -6.63 2.72
CA GLY A 346 -25.46 -6.54 4.15
C GLY A 346 -26.90 -6.88 4.55
N THR A 347 -27.87 -6.66 3.66
CA THR A 347 -29.28 -6.85 3.98
C THR A 347 -29.71 -8.31 4.06
N ASP A 348 -29.02 -9.22 3.36
CA ASP A 348 -29.40 -10.64 3.28
C ASP A 348 -28.22 -11.62 3.37
N GLY A 349 -26.98 -11.14 3.33
CA GLY A 349 -25.77 -11.97 3.34
C GLY A 349 -25.46 -12.63 1.99
N SER A 350 -26.19 -12.32 0.92
CA SER A 350 -25.95 -12.87 -0.41
C SER A 350 -24.62 -12.37 -1.00
N LEU A 351 -23.96 -13.21 -1.79
CA LEU A 351 -22.73 -12.83 -2.51
C LEU A 351 -23.10 -12.20 -3.85
N ARG A 352 -22.88 -10.89 -4.00
CA ARG A 352 -23.07 -10.16 -5.28
C ARG A 352 -22.04 -10.57 -6.32
N ARG A 353 -20.82 -10.86 -5.85
CA ARG A 353 -19.67 -11.40 -6.56
C ARG A 353 -18.81 -12.19 -5.58
N SER A 354 -18.20 -13.27 -6.02
CA SER A 354 -17.28 -14.05 -5.21
C SER A 354 -16.33 -14.88 -6.05
N ALA A 355 -15.25 -15.33 -5.41
CA ALA A 355 -14.33 -16.33 -5.92
C ALA A 355 -13.98 -17.32 -4.80
N GLY A 356 -13.56 -18.53 -5.17
CA GLY A 356 -13.17 -19.58 -4.22
C GLY A 356 -14.32 -20.31 -3.52
N GLY A 357 -15.57 -20.01 -3.85
CA GLY A 357 -16.77 -20.69 -3.32
C GLY A 357 -17.00 -20.59 -1.80
N PRO A 358 -16.79 -19.43 -1.14
CA PRO A 358 -17.09 -19.28 0.28
C PRO A 358 -18.61 -19.36 0.53
N ALA A 359 -19.00 -19.76 1.74
CA ALA A 359 -20.38 -19.64 2.20
C ALA A 359 -20.52 -18.45 3.14
N VAL A 360 -21.59 -17.66 2.96
CA VAL A 360 -21.93 -16.53 3.82
C VAL A 360 -23.38 -16.63 4.22
N ARG A 361 -23.67 -16.38 5.50
CA ARG A 361 -25.02 -16.40 6.06
C ARG A 361 -25.21 -15.20 6.97
N ARG A 362 -26.22 -14.38 6.69
CA ARG A 362 -26.64 -13.33 7.62
C ARG A 362 -27.34 -13.96 8.82
N LEU A 363 -26.94 -13.54 10.02
CA LEU A 363 -27.47 -14.03 11.30
C LEU A 363 -28.53 -13.07 11.88
N GLY A 364 -28.35 -11.78 11.62
CA GLY A 364 -29.16 -10.69 12.14
C GLY A 364 -28.64 -9.38 11.56
N VAL A 365 -29.18 -8.27 12.06
CA VAL A 365 -28.70 -6.94 11.66
C VAL A 365 -27.22 -6.82 11.97
N GLY A 366 -26.41 -6.49 10.95
CA GLY A 366 -24.98 -6.29 11.09
C GLY A 366 -24.18 -7.51 11.54
N GLN A 367 -24.73 -8.72 11.50
CA GLN A 367 -24.06 -9.94 11.94
C GLN A 367 -24.07 -11.01 10.86
N TYR A 368 -22.89 -11.55 10.54
CA TYR A 368 -22.71 -12.49 9.44
C TYR A 368 -21.79 -13.64 9.87
N GLU A 369 -22.09 -14.83 9.40
CA GLU A 369 -21.21 -16.00 9.50
C GLU A 369 -20.57 -16.24 8.13
N ILE A 370 -19.25 -16.36 8.09
CA ILE A 370 -18.46 -16.66 6.90
C ILE A 370 -17.75 -17.99 7.12
N ASP A 371 -17.90 -18.88 6.15
CA ASP A 371 -17.13 -20.12 6.05
C ASP A 371 -16.25 -20.06 4.79
N PRO A 372 -14.96 -19.69 4.93
CA PRO A 372 -14.08 -19.51 3.78
C PRO A 372 -13.65 -20.83 3.15
N ARG A 373 -13.75 -21.97 3.85
CA ARG A 373 -13.23 -23.27 3.36
C ARG A 373 -14.21 -24.43 3.53
N LEU A 374 -15.49 -24.13 3.67
CA LEU A 374 -16.56 -25.10 3.87
C LEU A 374 -16.24 -26.07 5.03
N GLY A 375 -15.88 -25.50 6.17
CA GLY A 375 -15.61 -26.19 7.43
C GLY A 375 -14.18 -26.68 7.61
N ARG A 376 -13.22 -26.18 6.83
CA ARG A 376 -11.80 -26.61 6.86
C ARG A 376 -10.81 -25.53 7.30
N ALA A 377 -11.25 -24.31 7.57
CA ALA A 377 -10.37 -23.23 8.01
C ALA A 377 -10.26 -23.21 9.52
N SER A 378 -9.06 -23.20 10.09
CA SER A 378 -8.86 -22.89 11.51
C SER A 378 -8.37 -21.46 11.71
N GLU A 379 -8.40 -20.99 12.96
CA GLU A 379 -7.81 -19.69 13.32
C GLU A 379 -6.31 -19.58 13.03
N ARG A 380 -5.63 -20.71 12.82
CA ARG A 380 -4.21 -20.81 12.48
C ARG A 380 -3.95 -20.94 10.99
N ASP A 381 -4.99 -20.99 10.17
CA ASP A 381 -4.87 -21.20 8.72
C ASP A 381 -5.01 -19.91 7.91
N GLY A 382 -5.33 -18.77 8.53
CA GLY A 382 -5.48 -17.52 7.79
C GLY A 382 -6.19 -16.42 8.57
N ILE A 383 -6.42 -15.31 7.87
CA ILE A 383 -7.18 -14.14 8.37
C ILE A 383 -8.25 -13.71 7.38
N LEU A 384 -9.27 -12.99 7.87
CA LEU A 384 -10.14 -12.19 7.02
C LEU A 384 -9.62 -10.75 6.93
N LEU A 385 -9.53 -10.25 5.70
CA LEU A 385 -9.50 -8.82 5.43
C LEU A 385 -10.94 -8.36 5.15
N LEU A 386 -11.36 -7.26 5.77
CA LEU A 386 -12.72 -6.72 5.71
C LEU A 386 -12.68 -5.26 5.26
N GLN A 387 -13.62 -4.88 4.40
CA GLN A 387 -13.75 -3.49 3.95
C GLN A 387 -15.23 -3.16 3.75
N VAL A 388 -15.71 -2.07 4.36
CA VAL A 388 -17.05 -1.54 4.06
C VAL A 388 -17.12 -1.20 2.58
N ALA A 389 -18.21 -1.62 1.92
CA ALA A 389 -18.44 -1.50 0.48
C ALA A 389 -19.87 -1.00 0.16
N ASP A 390 -20.46 -0.21 1.05
CA ASP A 390 -21.86 0.25 0.96
C ASP A 390 -21.97 1.78 0.89
N LYS A 391 -23.05 2.26 0.27
CA LYS A 391 -23.38 3.68 0.25
C LYS A 391 -24.14 4.04 1.52
N GLU A 392 -23.84 5.20 2.10
CA GLU A 392 -24.57 5.76 3.22
C GLU A 392 -26.02 6.14 2.81
N PRO A 393 -27.07 5.48 3.33
CA PRO A 393 -28.44 5.76 2.92
C PRO A 393 -28.97 7.11 3.45
N ALA A 394 -28.47 7.57 4.60
CA ALA A 394 -28.99 8.75 5.29
C ALA A 394 -28.52 10.09 4.68
N VAL A 395 -27.57 10.07 3.76
CA VAL A 395 -27.01 11.28 3.15
C VAL A 395 -27.41 11.33 1.68
N LEU A 396 -28.68 11.68 1.44
CA LEU A 396 -29.36 11.54 0.15
C LEU A 396 -28.70 12.33 -1.01
N ASP A 397 -27.93 13.37 -0.72
CA ASP A 397 -27.28 14.23 -1.73
C ASP A 397 -25.76 14.07 -1.82
N ALA A 398 -25.13 13.21 -1.01
CA ALA A 398 -23.69 12.99 -1.07
C ALA A 398 -23.36 11.55 -1.45
N LEU A 399 -22.44 11.39 -2.40
CA LEU A 399 -21.80 10.12 -2.70
C LEU A 399 -20.91 9.73 -1.51
N MET A 400 -21.46 9.21 -0.41
CA MET A 400 -20.66 8.83 0.77
C MET A 400 -20.73 7.33 1.01
N ALA A 401 -19.56 6.75 1.30
CA ALA A 401 -19.44 5.41 1.82
C ALA A 401 -20.04 5.35 3.23
N ARG A 402 -20.63 4.21 3.56
CA ARG A 402 -21.31 3.99 4.82
C ARG A 402 -20.38 4.18 6.00
N SER A 403 -20.87 4.87 7.03
CA SER A 403 -20.14 5.12 8.26
C SER A 403 -20.26 3.89 9.19
N ALA A 404 -19.58 2.82 8.79
CA ALA A 404 -19.49 1.59 9.57
C ALA A 404 -18.02 1.12 9.65
N PHE A 405 -17.74 0.29 10.62
CA PHE A 405 -16.50 -0.46 10.75
C PHE A 405 -16.81 -1.94 10.98
N LEU A 406 -15.84 -2.79 10.67
CA LEU A 406 -16.00 -4.23 10.59
C LEU A 406 -14.98 -4.90 11.50
N SER A 407 -15.41 -5.92 12.23
CA SER A 407 -14.55 -6.82 12.98
C SER A 407 -15.01 -8.27 12.75
N TYR A 408 -14.17 -9.23 13.11
CA TYR A 408 -14.58 -10.63 13.14
C TYR A 408 -14.04 -11.37 14.36
N ASN A 409 -14.71 -12.47 14.73
CA ASN A 409 -14.21 -13.49 15.66
C ASN A 409 -14.14 -14.83 14.95
N TYR A 410 -13.16 -15.64 15.31
CA TYR A 410 -13.19 -17.08 15.00
C TYR A 410 -14.15 -17.79 15.97
N SER A 411 -15.03 -18.66 15.45
CA SER A 411 -16.11 -19.26 16.25
C SER A 411 -15.81 -20.65 16.81
N GLY A 412 -14.58 -21.15 16.67
CA GLY A 412 -14.24 -22.54 17.02
C GLY A 412 -14.63 -23.55 15.93
N ASP A 413 -15.79 -23.38 15.31
CA ASP A 413 -16.39 -24.30 14.33
C ASP A 413 -15.89 -24.12 12.88
N ASN A 414 -14.65 -23.67 12.70
CA ASN A 414 -14.06 -23.39 11.38
C ASN A 414 -14.75 -22.26 10.59
N LYS A 415 -15.46 -21.37 11.30
CA LYS A 415 -16.17 -20.22 10.74
C LYS A 415 -15.76 -18.92 11.42
N MET A 416 -16.06 -17.83 10.73
CA MET A 416 -15.81 -16.47 11.18
C MET A 416 -17.13 -15.73 11.38
N PHE A 417 -17.29 -15.07 12.52
CA PHE A 417 -18.44 -14.22 12.82
C PHE A 417 -18.03 -12.78 12.62
N VAL A 418 -18.56 -12.14 11.58
CA VAL A 418 -18.34 -10.74 11.27
C VAL A 418 -19.42 -9.90 11.94
N GLU A 419 -18.99 -8.81 12.57
CA GLU A 419 -19.89 -7.74 13.02
C GLU A 419 -19.62 -6.46 12.24
N ALA A 420 -20.70 -5.78 11.87
CA ALA A 420 -20.71 -4.44 11.29
C ALA A 420 -21.37 -3.49 12.26
N ARG A 421 -20.63 -2.48 12.70
CA ARG A 421 -21.06 -1.49 13.70
C ARG A 421 -20.83 -0.09 13.19
N ARG A 422 -21.54 0.87 13.78
CA ARG A 422 -21.33 2.30 13.53
C ARG A 422 -21.06 3.00 14.85
N VAL A 423 -20.33 4.10 14.80
CA VAL A 423 -20.22 5.01 15.93
C VAL A 423 -21.53 5.80 16.04
N MET A 424 -22.10 5.88 17.23
CA MET A 424 -23.25 6.74 17.52
C MET A 424 -22.88 7.77 18.56
N ALA A 425 -23.57 8.92 18.49
CA ALA A 425 -23.41 9.96 19.48
C ALA A 425 -23.82 9.42 20.84
N HIS A 426 -22.84 9.38 21.74
CA HIS A 426 -23.11 9.39 23.17
C HIS A 426 -24.07 10.55 23.45
N ASN A 427 -25.19 10.28 24.11
CA ASN A 427 -26.17 11.30 24.46
C ASN A 427 -25.63 12.03 25.72
N PRO A 428 -24.92 13.16 25.60
CA PRO A 428 -24.10 13.69 26.70
C PRO A 428 -24.96 14.26 27.83
N GLY A 429 -26.27 14.41 27.60
CA GLY A 429 -27.24 14.89 28.58
C GLY A 429 -27.69 13.83 29.60
N ALA A 430 -27.27 12.57 29.47
CA ALA A 430 -27.72 11.49 30.35
C ALA A 430 -26.77 11.13 31.50
N ASP A 431 -25.47 11.47 31.43
CA ASP A 431 -24.48 10.96 32.41
C ASP A 431 -23.28 11.88 32.69
N LEU A 432 -23.45 13.20 32.58
CA LEU A 432 -22.49 14.12 33.23
C LEU A 432 -22.73 14.10 34.75
N GLN A 433 -22.17 13.10 35.43
CA GLN A 433 -22.04 13.15 36.88
C GLN A 433 -20.87 14.10 37.19
N THR A 434 -21.17 15.38 37.37
CA THR A 434 -20.25 16.28 38.07
C THR A 434 -20.14 15.77 39.50
N ASP A 435 -18.93 15.44 39.93
CA ASP A 435 -18.68 15.21 41.34
C ASP A 435 -18.93 16.51 42.14
N ALA A 436 -18.97 16.42 43.46
CA ALA A 436 -19.18 17.58 44.32
C ALA A 436 -18.05 18.65 44.20
N GLY A 437 -16.98 18.37 43.45
CA GLY A 437 -15.87 19.27 43.16
C GLY A 437 -15.93 19.95 41.79
N GLY A 438 -16.90 19.63 40.94
CA GLY A 438 -17.02 20.17 39.59
C GLY A 438 -15.99 19.60 38.60
N VAL A 439 -15.30 18.51 38.97
CA VAL A 439 -14.41 17.78 38.07
C VAL A 439 -15.27 16.87 37.20
N ARG A 440 -15.12 17.02 35.90
CA ARG A 440 -15.74 16.12 34.92
C ARG A 440 -14.91 14.85 34.90
N HIS A 441 -15.46 13.76 35.42
CA HIS A 441 -14.91 12.44 35.22
C HIS A 441 -15.52 11.86 33.95
N ASP A 442 -14.68 11.47 33.00
CA ASP A 442 -15.09 10.55 31.94
C ASP A 442 -15.42 9.22 32.63
N VAL A 443 -16.68 9.03 32.99
CA VAL A 443 -17.15 7.74 33.50
C VAL A 443 -17.08 6.76 32.32
N PRO A 444 -16.29 5.68 32.40
CA PRO A 444 -16.26 4.67 31.34
C PRO A 444 -17.57 3.92 31.37
N VAL A 445 -18.52 4.32 30.53
CA VAL A 445 -19.85 3.71 30.53
C VAL A 445 -19.81 2.45 29.65
N ASP A 446 -20.02 1.28 30.25
CA ASP A 446 -20.12 -0.01 29.56
C ASP A 446 -21.42 -0.10 28.77
N ARG A 447 -21.45 0.38 27.52
CA ARG A 447 -22.69 0.34 26.71
C ARG A 447 -22.40 0.01 25.25
N GLY A 448 -22.61 -1.25 24.88
CA GLY A 448 -22.72 -1.68 23.48
C GLY A 448 -23.80 -0.94 22.66
N GLU A 449 -24.60 -0.08 23.31
CA GLU A 449 -25.57 0.84 22.68
C GLU A 449 -24.91 1.98 21.89
N ASP A 450 -23.68 2.38 22.24
CA ASP A 450 -22.93 3.43 21.53
C ASP A 450 -22.38 2.95 20.18
N PHE A 451 -22.38 1.62 19.98
CA PHE A 451 -21.89 0.97 18.76
C PHE A 451 -22.94 0.01 18.17
N PRO A 452 -24.12 0.51 17.76
CA PRO A 452 -25.18 -0.38 17.31
C PRO A 452 -24.76 -1.13 16.06
N LEU A 453 -25.23 -2.38 15.99
CA LEU A 453 -25.10 -3.20 14.79
C LEU A 453 -25.86 -2.57 13.62
N VAL A 454 -25.29 -2.68 12.43
CA VAL A 454 -25.86 -2.08 11.22
C VAL A 454 -25.63 -2.98 10.02
N ASP A 455 -26.67 -3.19 9.20
CA ASP A 455 -26.47 -3.85 7.92
C ASP A 455 -25.64 -2.95 7.01
N THR A 456 -24.59 -3.49 6.40
CA THR A 456 -23.77 -2.80 5.41
C THR A 456 -23.28 -3.83 4.40
N ASP A 457 -23.30 -3.48 3.13
CA ASP A 457 -22.52 -4.24 2.16
C ASP A 457 -21.02 -4.14 2.49
N PHE A 458 -20.28 -5.24 2.28
CA PHE A 458 -18.84 -5.29 2.57
C PHE A 458 -18.10 -6.25 1.64
N TYR A 459 -16.82 -5.99 1.45
CA TYR A 459 -15.88 -6.93 0.86
C TYR A 459 -15.22 -7.77 1.94
N PHE A 460 -14.93 -9.02 1.61
CA PHE A 460 -13.97 -9.82 2.36
C PHE A 460 -13.02 -10.58 1.45
N ALA A 461 -11.80 -10.80 1.96
CA ALA A 461 -10.84 -11.73 1.39
C ALA A 461 -10.22 -12.58 2.50
N TRP A 462 -10.24 -13.89 2.33
CA TRP A 462 -9.51 -14.83 3.17
C TRP A 462 -8.07 -14.95 2.65
N VAL A 463 -7.11 -14.61 3.51
CA VAL A 463 -5.68 -14.78 3.21
C VAL A 463 -5.21 -16.06 3.89
N ASP A 464 -4.99 -17.11 3.09
CA ASP A 464 -4.52 -18.41 3.58
C ASP A 464 -3.04 -18.39 3.97
N PHE A 465 -2.78 -18.87 5.18
CA PHE A 465 -1.55 -19.44 5.71
C PHE A 465 -0.59 -20.04 4.68
N ARG A 466 -1.14 -20.93 3.86
CA ARG A 466 -0.35 -21.90 3.09
C ARG A 466 -0.35 -21.58 1.60
N ASN A 467 -1.51 -21.22 1.06
CA ASN A 467 -1.72 -20.93 -0.36
C ASN A 467 -2.41 -19.57 -0.49
N PRO A 468 -1.71 -18.47 -0.18
CA PRO A 468 -2.31 -17.15 -0.26
C PRO A 468 -2.69 -16.81 -1.71
N LEU A 469 -3.64 -15.87 -1.85
CA LEU A 469 -4.03 -15.36 -3.15
C LEU A 469 -2.85 -14.71 -3.89
N SER A 470 -2.91 -14.70 -5.22
CA SER A 470 -1.94 -14.06 -6.11
C SER A 470 -2.62 -13.39 -7.31
N PRO A 471 -2.01 -12.37 -7.94
CA PRO A 471 -2.56 -11.75 -9.14
C PRO A 471 -2.66 -12.76 -10.29
N THR A 472 -3.74 -12.71 -11.07
CA THR A 472 -3.88 -13.61 -12.22
C THR A 472 -2.77 -13.37 -13.24
N ALA A 473 -2.08 -14.43 -13.66
CA ALA A 473 -1.05 -14.37 -14.68
C ALA A 473 -1.54 -13.63 -15.94
N GLY A 474 -0.89 -12.51 -16.29
CA GLY A 474 -1.21 -11.71 -17.48
C GLY A 474 -2.20 -10.55 -17.29
N SER A 475 -2.66 -10.27 -16.06
CA SER A 475 -3.59 -9.17 -15.79
C SER A 475 -2.91 -7.81 -15.80
N ALA A 476 -3.15 -7.06 -16.88
CA ALA A 476 -2.97 -5.62 -17.04
C ALA A 476 -1.56 -5.06 -16.77
N SER A 477 -0.67 -5.20 -17.75
CA SER A 477 0.32 -4.14 -17.96
C SER A 477 -0.42 -2.87 -18.38
N PHE A 478 -0.26 -1.82 -17.59
CA PHE A 478 -0.92 -0.55 -17.83
C PHE A 478 -0.19 0.16 -18.97
N SER A 479 -0.69 0.01 -20.19
CA SER A 479 -0.36 0.95 -21.26
C SER A 479 -1.13 2.24 -20.95
N GLY A 480 -0.55 3.12 -20.12
CA GLY A 480 -1.12 4.45 -19.89
C GLY A 480 -1.43 5.15 -21.23
N PRO A 481 -2.34 6.13 -21.27
CA PRO A 481 -2.48 6.97 -22.45
C PRO A 481 -1.09 7.52 -22.77
N ARG A 482 -0.56 7.15 -23.95
CA ARG A 482 0.72 7.69 -24.43
C ARG A 482 0.64 9.20 -24.28
N SER A 483 1.46 9.78 -23.41
CA SER A 483 1.60 11.22 -23.41
C SER A 483 2.04 11.61 -24.82
N ASN A 484 1.30 12.51 -25.47
CA ASN A 484 1.61 12.98 -26.82
C ASN A 484 2.93 13.78 -26.88
N ASN A 485 3.69 13.84 -25.79
CA ASN A 485 5.03 14.43 -25.74
C ASN A 485 6.12 13.47 -26.29
N GLY A 486 5.73 12.26 -26.76
CA GLY A 486 6.63 11.24 -27.30
C GLY A 486 6.58 10.99 -28.81
N ALA A 487 5.88 11.83 -29.60
CA ALA A 487 5.81 11.67 -31.06
C ALA A 487 7.18 11.79 -31.78
N GLY A 488 8.24 12.20 -31.08
CA GLY A 488 9.60 12.27 -31.63
C GLY A 488 10.39 10.97 -31.64
N PHE A 489 10.08 9.98 -30.78
CA PHE A 489 10.96 8.81 -30.63
C PHE A 489 10.69 7.69 -31.63
N GLY A 490 9.43 7.47 -32.01
CA GLY A 490 9.06 6.45 -33.00
C GLY A 490 9.48 6.82 -34.43
N LEU A 491 9.30 8.09 -34.81
CA LEU A 491 9.80 8.60 -36.10
C LEU A 491 11.32 8.73 -36.09
N GLY A 492 11.94 9.20 -35.00
CA GLY A 492 13.40 9.27 -34.87
C GLY A 492 14.10 7.92 -34.98
N PHE A 493 13.48 6.85 -34.45
CA PHE A 493 14.00 5.48 -34.61
C PHE A 493 13.91 4.99 -36.06
N VAL A 494 12.79 5.24 -36.76
CA VAL A 494 12.63 4.85 -38.17
C VAL A 494 13.54 5.69 -39.08
N PHE A 495 13.66 7.01 -38.85
CA PHE A 495 14.58 7.86 -39.59
C PHE A 495 16.05 7.56 -39.28
N GLY A 496 16.38 7.15 -38.05
CA GLY A 496 17.72 6.69 -37.69
C GLY A 496 18.09 5.39 -38.40
N LEU A 497 17.16 4.43 -38.49
CA LEU A 497 17.39 3.15 -39.16
C LEU A 497 17.50 3.31 -40.68
N VAL A 498 16.62 4.13 -41.28
CA VAL A 498 16.69 4.49 -42.70
C VAL A 498 17.94 5.30 -43.00
N GLY A 499 18.30 6.28 -42.17
CA GLY A 499 19.52 7.07 -42.31
C GLY A 499 20.80 6.23 -42.22
N THR A 500 20.85 5.27 -41.29
CA THR A 500 21.99 4.36 -41.16
C THR A 500 22.11 3.42 -42.38
N LEU A 501 20.98 2.92 -42.90
CA LEU A 501 20.95 2.13 -44.13
C LEU A 501 21.36 2.96 -45.36
N LEU A 502 20.94 4.23 -45.43
CA LEU A 502 21.26 5.11 -46.55
C LEU A 502 22.75 5.47 -46.54
N VAL A 503 23.30 5.83 -45.38
CA VAL A 503 24.74 6.10 -45.21
C VAL A 503 25.57 4.84 -45.48
N GLY A 504 25.12 3.68 -45.01
CA GLY A 504 25.76 2.40 -45.31
C GLY A 504 25.77 2.08 -46.81
N THR A 505 24.65 2.33 -47.50
CA THR A 505 24.50 2.09 -48.94
C THR A 505 25.33 3.08 -49.75
N VAL A 506 25.31 4.36 -49.43
CA VAL A 506 26.13 5.39 -50.09
C VAL A 506 27.62 5.11 -49.86
N THR A 507 28.02 4.74 -48.64
CA THR A 507 29.40 4.37 -48.32
C THR A 507 29.84 3.13 -49.09
N TRP A 508 28.97 2.12 -49.22
CA TRP A 508 29.24 0.94 -50.02
C TRP A 508 29.36 1.26 -51.52
N ILE A 509 28.48 2.11 -52.06
CA ILE A 509 28.53 2.56 -53.45
C ILE A 509 29.83 3.33 -53.71
N VAL A 510 30.19 4.28 -52.84
CA VAL A 510 31.44 5.05 -52.94
C VAL A 510 32.65 4.13 -52.86
N LEU A 511 32.69 3.18 -51.91
CA LEU A 511 33.78 2.21 -51.80
C LEU A 511 33.87 1.33 -53.04
N LYS A 512 32.74 0.85 -53.59
CA LYS A 512 32.71 0.08 -54.82
C LYS A 512 33.21 0.91 -56.02
N TYR A 513 32.83 2.18 -56.11
CA TYR A 513 33.23 3.05 -57.22
C TYR A 513 34.69 3.51 -57.14
N VAL A 514 35.21 3.71 -55.92
CA VAL A 514 36.60 4.13 -55.68
C VAL A 514 37.56 2.95 -55.80
N TYR A 515 37.16 1.74 -55.36
CA TYR A 515 38.04 0.56 -55.38
C TYR A 515 37.90 -0.34 -56.61
N HIS A 516 36.88 -0.16 -57.46
CA HIS A 516 36.72 -0.95 -58.70
C HIS A 516 36.79 -0.12 -59.99
N ARG A 517 37.43 1.05 -59.98
CA ARG A 517 37.79 1.67 -61.26
C ARG A 517 38.77 0.77 -62.02
N PRO A 518 38.51 0.49 -63.32
CA PRO A 518 39.55 -0.02 -64.21
C PRO A 518 40.73 0.94 -64.18
N ARG A 519 41.94 0.40 -64.07
CA ARG A 519 43.20 1.17 -64.11
C ARG A 519 43.27 1.93 -65.45
N GLY A 520 42.93 3.23 -65.47
CA GLY A 520 43.06 4.05 -66.68
C GLY A 520 42.31 5.38 -66.78
N GLY A 521 41.84 6.00 -65.70
CA GLY A 521 41.10 7.29 -65.77
C GLY A 521 41.78 8.44 -64.99
N PRO A 522 41.70 9.70 -65.47
CA PRO A 522 42.52 10.82 -65.00
C PRO A 522 42.17 11.30 -63.58
N SER A 523 43.20 11.78 -62.88
CA SER A 523 43.16 12.32 -61.52
C SER A 523 42.43 13.67 -61.46
N LEU A 524 41.53 13.82 -60.50
CA LEU A 524 40.88 15.10 -60.19
C LEU A 524 41.81 15.99 -59.35
N VAL A 525 41.85 17.24 -59.80
CA VAL A 525 42.66 18.39 -59.40
C VAL A 525 42.22 18.95 -58.05
N ALA A 526 43.17 19.61 -57.38
CA ALA A 526 43.05 20.34 -56.13
C ALA A 526 41.88 21.35 -56.10
N MET A 527 41.17 21.40 -54.99
CA MET A 527 40.31 22.52 -54.60
C MET A 527 40.99 23.27 -53.46
N SER A 528 41.70 24.33 -53.83
CA SER A 528 42.01 25.48 -52.98
C SER A 528 41.62 26.71 -53.78
N GLU A 529 41.08 27.74 -53.12
CA GLU A 529 40.64 29.04 -53.66
C GLU A 529 39.16 29.15 -54.02
N PHE A 530 38.37 29.54 -53.02
CA PHE A 530 37.42 30.66 -53.07
C PHE A 530 37.35 31.13 -51.60
N GLY A 531 37.67 32.36 -51.22
CA GLY A 531 37.51 33.62 -51.92
C GLY A 531 36.73 34.51 -50.96
N ARG A 532 37.46 35.33 -50.21
CA ARG A 532 37.01 36.28 -49.20
C ARG A 532 36.53 37.56 -49.89
N ASP A 533 35.70 38.31 -49.16
CA ASP A 533 35.39 39.74 -49.30
C ASP A 533 34.33 40.11 -50.34
N ASP A 534 33.15 40.57 -49.90
CA ASP A 534 32.85 42.00 -49.69
C ASP A 534 31.35 42.30 -49.41
N LEU A 535 31.11 43.31 -48.55
CA LEU A 535 29.90 44.17 -48.41
C LEU A 535 28.64 43.56 -47.73
N ASP A 536 27.85 44.25 -46.90
CA ASP A 536 27.94 45.55 -46.24
C ASP A 536 26.88 45.61 -45.11
N SER A 537 27.02 46.64 -44.28
CA SER A 537 26.09 47.20 -43.28
C SER A 537 24.57 47.07 -43.52
N ASP A 538 23.83 46.71 -42.46
CA ASP A 538 22.74 47.53 -41.86
C ASP A 538 21.83 46.70 -40.94
N LEU A 539 21.69 47.16 -39.68
CA LEU A 539 20.49 47.15 -38.81
C LEU A 539 20.87 47.14 -37.31
N LEU A 540 20.99 48.34 -36.76
CA LEU A 540 20.71 48.67 -35.36
C LEU A 540 19.21 48.97 -35.20
N GLU A 541 18.73 48.99 -33.95
CA GLU A 541 17.36 49.21 -33.44
C GLU A 541 16.52 47.92 -33.29
N SER A 542 15.96 47.54 -32.14
CA SER A 542 15.61 48.28 -30.92
C SER A 542 15.51 47.32 -29.72
N ALA A 543 16.05 47.71 -28.57
CA ALA A 543 15.75 47.17 -27.25
C ALA A 543 14.98 48.24 -26.44
N GLU A 544 14.36 47.82 -25.32
CA GLU A 544 13.34 48.52 -24.51
C GLU A 544 11.93 48.33 -25.09
N GLU A 545 10.86 48.00 -24.35
CA GLU A 545 10.51 48.26 -22.95
C GLU A 545 9.27 47.37 -22.62
N TYR A 546 9.18 46.72 -21.47
CA TYR A 546 7.87 46.32 -20.92
C TYR A 546 7.90 46.36 -19.39
N ARG A 547 7.31 47.44 -18.85
CA ARG A 547 7.03 47.66 -17.44
C ARG A 547 5.78 46.92 -17.00
N PHE A 548 5.81 46.47 -15.75
CA PHE A 548 4.67 46.21 -14.88
C PHE A 548 3.84 47.49 -14.62
N GLN A 549 2.51 47.37 -14.62
CA GLN A 549 1.66 47.70 -13.47
C GLN A 549 0.16 47.41 -13.73
N ASP A 550 -0.48 47.00 -12.62
CA ASP A 550 -1.91 46.80 -12.28
C ASP A 550 -2.70 45.59 -12.80
#